data_AF-R9LE39-F1
#
_entry.id   AF-R9LE39-F1
#
_cell.length_a   1.000
_cell.length_b   1.000
_cell.length_c   1.000
_cell.angle_alpha   90.00
_cell.angle_beta   90.00
_cell.angle_gamma   90.00
#
_symmetry.space_group_name_H-M   'P 1'
#
loop_
_entity.id
_entity.type
_entity.pdbx_description
1 polymer ?
#
loop_
_entity_poly.entity_id
_entity_poly.type
_entity_poly.pdbx_seq_one_letter_code
_entity_poly.pdbx_strand_id
1 'polypeptide(L)'
;MIQCPWCGEQVILVGDVCPECKHEVLPEHLEGFPGPGSGDPVDPPRVGDYFDLEEVLERRFKCSKCGKREAAVKEVAITGTGLSKLMDIQHNHYLFVSCLNCGHVEIYDPDVLRGQPSGKFSTILDLLFGG
;
A
#
# COMPACT_ATOMS: atom_id res chain seq x y z
N MET A 1 8.58 3.53 24.95
CA MET A 1 8.20 4.15 23.66
C MET A 1 7.78 3.04 22.74
N ILE A 2 6.66 3.21 22.05
CA ILE A 2 6.14 2.24 21.07
C ILE A 2 6.13 2.93 19.70
N GLN A 3 6.23 2.14 18.63
CA GLN A 3 6.03 2.68 17.29
C GLN A 3 4.52 2.75 17.02
N CYS A 4 4.00 3.94 16.76
CA CYS A 4 2.59 4.13 16.44
C CYS A 4 2.27 3.53 15.04
N PRO A 5 1.42 2.50 14.87
CA PRO A 5 1.12 1.94 13.55
C PRO A 5 0.32 2.87 12.62
N TRP A 6 -0.20 3.98 13.13
CA TRP A 6 -0.88 5.01 12.32
C TRP A 6 0.10 6.00 11.68
N CYS A 7 1.18 6.39 12.37
CA CYS A 7 2.11 7.43 11.89
C CYS A 7 3.59 7.02 11.88
N GLY A 8 3.93 5.82 12.34
CA GLY A 8 5.28 5.26 12.32
C GLY A 8 6.26 5.84 13.33
N GLU A 9 5.86 6.85 14.12
CA GLU A 9 6.73 7.57 15.05
C GLU A 9 6.92 6.84 16.38
N GLN A 10 8.10 6.98 16.99
CA GLN A 10 8.35 6.45 18.33
C GLN A 10 7.78 7.38 19.38
N VAL A 11 6.66 6.99 19.98
CA VAL A 11 5.91 7.84 20.90
C VAL A 11 5.70 7.18 22.26
N ILE A 12 5.34 8.00 23.24
CA ILE A 12 4.71 7.57 24.49
C ILE A 12 3.24 7.99 24.38
N LEU A 13 2.33 7.01 24.36
CA LEU A 13 0.90 7.32 24.27
C LEU A 13 0.44 8.09 25.51
N VAL A 14 -0.50 9.01 25.31
CA VAL A 14 -1.20 9.71 26.38
C VAL A 14 -2.56 9.03 26.54
N GLY A 15 -2.64 8.05 27.44
CA GLY A 15 -3.74 7.08 27.44
C GLY A 15 -3.61 6.16 26.23
N ASP A 16 -4.69 6.04 25.45
CA ASP A 16 -4.70 5.28 24.20
C ASP A 16 -4.49 6.19 22.98
N VAL A 17 -4.02 7.44 23.14
CA VAL A 17 -3.92 8.38 22.01
C VAL A 17 -2.47 8.72 21.69
N CYS A 18 -2.12 8.64 20.40
CA CYS A 18 -0.81 9.05 19.90
C CYS A 18 -0.69 10.59 19.95
N PRO A 19 0.34 11.17 20.59
CA PRO A 19 0.51 12.62 20.67
C PRO A 19 0.81 13.29 19.32
N GLU A 20 1.39 12.54 18.39
CA GLU A 20 1.82 13.06 17.08
C GLU A 20 0.66 13.11 16.07
N CYS A 21 -0.08 12.01 15.92
CA CYS A 21 -1.16 11.91 14.92
C CYS A 21 -2.57 12.00 15.49
N LYS A 22 -2.70 12.12 16.83
CA LYS A 22 -3.97 12.26 17.56
C LYS A 22 -4.98 11.14 17.34
N HIS A 23 -4.54 10.00 16.80
CA HIS A 23 -5.38 8.82 16.65
C HIS A 23 -5.34 7.97 17.91
N GLU A 24 -6.47 7.31 18.16
CA GLU A 24 -6.60 6.28 19.17
C GLU A 24 -5.86 5.01 18.73
N VAL A 25 -5.18 4.40 19.69
CA VAL A 25 -4.23 3.33 19.59
C VAL A 25 -4.66 2.22 20.54
N LEU A 26 -5.57 1.38 20.05
CA LEU A 26 -6.05 0.24 20.82
C LEU A 26 -4.93 -0.82 20.99
N PRO A 27 -4.85 -1.53 22.13
CA PRO A 27 -3.80 -2.52 22.41
C PRO A 27 -3.68 -3.64 21.36
N GLU A 28 -4.79 -4.02 20.75
CA GLU A 28 -4.87 -5.03 19.67
C GLU A 28 -4.08 -4.66 18.40
N HIS A 29 -3.79 -3.38 18.19
CA HIS A 29 -2.94 -2.90 17.10
C HIS A 29 -1.47 -2.78 17.49
N LEU A 30 -1.15 -2.92 18.78
CA LEU A 30 0.21 -2.90 19.33
C LEU A 30 0.78 -4.31 19.47
N GLU A 31 -0.09 -5.29 19.67
CA GLU A 31 0.26 -6.70 19.59
C GLU A 31 0.42 -7.08 18.12
N GLY A 32 1.65 -7.45 17.76
CA GLY A 32 2.02 -7.80 16.40
C GLY A 32 1.08 -8.84 15.79
N PHE A 33 1.00 -8.78 14.46
CA PHE A 33 0.50 -9.81 13.57
C PHE A 33 0.46 -11.20 14.24
N PRO A 34 -0.67 -11.93 14.16
CA PRO A 34 -0.66 -13.32 14.60
C PRO A 34 0.50 -14.03 13.89
N GLY A 35 1.43 -14.59 14.68
CA GLY A 35 2.44 -15.48 14.15
C GLY A 35 1.78 -16.64 13.40
N PRO A 36 2.45 -17.22 12.39
CA PRO A 36 1.87 -18.30 11.60
C PRO A 36 1.70 -19.51 12.52
N GLY A 37 0.45 -19.93 12.68
CA GLY A 37 0.07 -20.88 13.71
C GLY A 37 -0.90 -21.98 13.29
N SER A 38 -0.96 -22.31 11.99
CA SER A 38 -1.32 -23.67 11.54
C SER A 38 -1.00 -23.84 10.06
N GLY A 39 -0.12 -24.79 9.74
CA GLY A 39 0.01 -25.34 8.39
C GLY A 39 1.35 -25.08 7.72
N ASP A 40 2.10 -26.17 7.55
CA ASP A 40 3.03 -26.45 6.44
C ASP A 40 4.27 -25.54 6.24
N PRO A 41 5.33 -26.06 5.57
CA PRO A 41 6.51 -25.25 5.25
C PRO A 41 6.06 -24.08 4.38
N VAL A 42 6.37 -22.85 4.80
CA VAL A 42 6.10 -21.65 4.00
C VAL A 42 6.99 -21.73 2.77
N ASP A 43 6.40 -22.21 1.67
CA ASP A 43 6.98 -22.15 0.34
C ASP A 43 7.46 -20.71 0.05
N PRO A 44 8.57 -20.52 -0.71
CA PRO A 44 8.95 -19.19 -1.17
C PRO A 44 7.76 -18.51 -1.84
N PRO A 45 7.59 -17.18 -1.71
CA PRO A 45 6.37 -16.51 -2.15
C PRO A 45 6.13 -16.82 -3.64
N ARG A 46 5.05 -17.54 -3.90
CA ARG A 46 4.61 -17.88 -5.25
C ARG A 46 3.74 -16.74 -5.76
N VAL A 47 4.01 -16.32 -6.99
CA VAL A 47 3.17 -15.50 -7.90
C VAL A 47 1.71 -15.40 -7.43
N GLY A 48 1.42 -14.42 -6.55
CA GLY A 48 0.15 -14.35 -5.80
C GLY A 48 -0.02 -13.07 -4.97
N ASP A 49 1.07 -12.37 -4.64
CA ASP A 49 1.07 -11.14 -3.83
C ASP A 49 0.56 -9.88 -4.57
N TYR A 50 -0.24 -10.04 -5.63
CA TYR A 50 -0.92 -8.94 -6.33
C TYR A 50 -2.20 -8.50 -5.63
N PHE A 51 -2.88 -9.41 -4.94
CA PHE A 51 -4.18 -9.14 -4.31
C PHE A 51 -4.13 -8.15 -3.14
N ASP A 52 -2.99 -7.99 -2.46
CA ASP A 52 -2.89 -7.12 -1.27
C ASP A 52 -2.61 -5.65 -1.63
N LEU A 53 -2.04 -5.38 -2.81
CA LEU A 53 -1.61 -4.02 -3.15
C LEU A 53 -2.79 -3.08 -3.41
N GLU A 54 -3.87 -3.60 -4.00
CA GLU A 54 -5.09 -2.84 -4.26
C GLU A 54 -5.72 -2.38 -2.93
N GLU A 55 -5.82 -3.28 -1.95
CA GLU A 55 -6.34 -2.98 -0.62
C GLU A 55 -5.48 -1.95 0.12
N VAL A 56 -4.15 -2.11 0.09
CA VAL A 56 -3.23 -1.14 0.72
C VAL A 56 -3.36 0.23 0.08
N LEU A 57 -3.42 0.31 -1.25
CA LEU A 57 -3.57 1.57 -1.98
C LEU A 57 -4.91 2.24 -1.64
N GLU A 58 -6.02 1.50 -1.58
CA GLU A 58 -7.32 2.04 -1.17
C GLU A 58 -7.29 2.57 0.28
N ARG A 59 -6.76 1.78 1.22
CA ARG A 59 -6.74 2.14 2.65
C ARG A 59 -5.87 3.38 2.93
N ARG A 60 -4.75 3.53 2.22
CA ARG A 60 -3.77 4.61 2.46
C ARG A 60 -3.92 5.79 1.52
N PHE A 61 -4.86 5.76 0.58
CA PHE A 61 -5.00 6.82 -0.40
C PHE A 61 -5.30 8.19 0.24
N LYS A 62 -4.60 9.21 -0.26
CA LYS A 62 -4.93 10.62 -0.06
C LYS A 62 -4.68 11.35 -1.37
N CYS A 63 -5.73 11.90 -1.95
CA CYS A 63 -5.63 12.57 -3.24
C CYS A 63 -4.71 13.80 -3.15
N SER A 64 -3.65 13.81 -3.96
CA SER A 64 -2.70 14.92 -4.09
C SER A 64 -3.32 16.24 -4.59
N LYS A 65 -4.54 16.21 -5.13
CA LYS A 65 -5.24 17.40 -5.65
C LYS A 65 -6.30 17.99 -4.72
N CYS A 66 -7.03 17.16 -3.99
CA CYS A 66 -8.17 17.61 -3.17
C CYS A 66 -8.12 17.13 -1.70
N GLY A 67 -7.13 16.32 -1.33
CA GLY A 67 -6.91 15.82 0.03
C GLY A 67 -7.92 14.78 0.53
N LYS A 68 -8.91 14.39 -0.29
CA LYS A 68 -9.89 13.35 0.04
C LYS A 68 -9.26 11.95 -0.04
N ARG A 69 -9.83 11.00 0.70
CA ARG A 69 -9.28 9.66 0.90
C ARG A 69 -10.05 8.55 0.20
N GLU A 70 -11.13 8.89 -0.50
CA GLU A 70 -11.93 7.92 -1.24
C GLU A 70 -11.32 7.68 -2.63
N ALA A 71 -11.00 6.42 -2.91
CA ALA A 71 -10.42 5.97 -4.16
C ALA A 71 -11.08 4.69 -4.67
N ALA A 72 -10.93 4.43 -5.96
CA ALA A 72 -11.09 3.10 -6.54
C ALA A 72 -9.77 2.69 -7.17
N VAL A 73 -9.30 1.47 -6.85
CA VAL A 73 -8.09 0.91 -7.44
C VAL A 73 -8.46 -0.12 -8.50
N LYS A 74 -7.68 -0.15 -9.59
CA LYS A 74 -7.86 -1.12 -10.66
C LYS A 74 -6.53 -1.49 -11.30
N GLU A 75 -6.24 -2.77 -11.35
CA GLU A 75 -5.14 -3.27 -12.17
C GLU A 75 -5.50 -3.32 -13.67
N VAL A 76 -4.58 -2.86 -14.51
CA VAL A 76 -4.71 -2.86 -15.96
C VAL A 76 -3.43 -3.41 -16.57
N ALA A 77 -3.58 -4.46 -17.39
CA ALA A 77 -2.52 -4.94 -18.26
C ALA A 77 -2.50 -4.10 -19.55
N ILE A 78 -1.36 -3.47 -19.84
CA ILE A 78 -1.19 -2.66 -21.05
C ILE A 78 -0.38 -3.48 -22.06
N THR A 79 -1.02 -3.86 -23.16
CA THR A 79 -0.31 -4.50 -24.27
C THR A 79 0.46 -3.44 -25.07
N GLY A 80 1.78 -3.58 -25.18
CA GLY A 80 2.62 -2.74 -26.03
C GLY A 80 2.26 -2.85 -27.51
N THR A 81 2.62 -1.83 -28.29
CA THR A 81 2.37 -1.76 -29.74
C THR A 81 3.50 -2.44 -30.53
N GLY A 82 3.16 -3.21 -31.57
CA GLY A 82 4.13 -3.82 -32.51
C GLY A 82 4.24 -5.35 -32.44
N LEU A 83 5.45 -5.89 -32.73
CA LEU A 83 5.80 -7.32 -32.75
C LEU A 83 5.65 -8.02 -31.39
N SER A 84 5.47 -7.27 -30.31
CA SER A 84 5.28 -7.79 -28.95
C SER A 84 4.01 -8.63 -28.79
N LYS A 85 3.05 -8.57 -29.74
CA LYS A 85 1.83 -9.41 -29.79
C LYS A 85 2.09 -10.87 -30.16
N LEU A 86 3.25 -11.21 -30.74
CA LEU A 86 3.55 -12.56 -31.25
C LEU A 86 4.30 -13.45 -30.23
N MET A 87 4.84 -12.83 -29.17
CA MET A 87 5.59 -13.47 -28.09
C MET A 87 4.86 -13.10 -26.80
N ASP A 88 4.09 -14.03 -26.24
CA ASP A 88 3.17 -13.88 -25.11
C ASP A 88 3.91 -13.67 -23.76
N ILE A 89 4.86 -12.73 -23.74
CA ILE A 89 5.70 -12.35 -22.61
C ILE A 89 5.59 -10.83 -22.49
N GLN A 90 4.45 -10.34 -21.99
CA GLN A 90 4.29 -8.94 -21.64
C GLN A 90 3.62 -8.84 -20.27
N HIS A 91 4.47 -8.74 -19.25
CA HIS A 91 4.08 -8.50 -17.86
C HIS A 91 4.02 -6.98 -17.58
N ASN A 92 3.38 -6.18 -18.44
CA ASN A 92 3.23 -4.74 -18.19
C ASN A 92 1.90 -4.49 -17.48
N HIS A 93 1.90 -4.71 -16.18
CA HIS A 93 0.76 -4.47 -15.30
C HIS A 93 0.93 -3.12 -14.60
N TYR A 94 -0.13 -2.34 -14.52
CA TYR A 94 -0.15 -1.07 -13.82
C TYR A 94 -1.41 -0.95 -12.97
N LEU A 95 -1.27 -0.33 -11.80
CA LEU A 95 -2.37 -0.05 -10.89
C LEU A 95 -2.83 1.39 -11.08
N PHE A 96 -4.11 1.57 -11.35
CA PHE A 96 -4.76 2.86 -11.49
C PHE A 96 -5.53 3.16 -10.22
N VAL A 97 -5.20 4.27 -9.56
CA VAL A 97 -5.87 4.72 -8.34
C VAL A 97 -6.60 6.01 -8.65
N SER A 98 -7.93 5.96 -8.63
CA SER A 98 -8.80 7.05 -9.06
C SER A 98 -9.51 7.68 -7.87
N CYS A 99 -9.32 8.98 -7.65
CA CYS A 99 -10.03 9.72 -6.61
C CYS A 99 -11.52 9.82 -6.94
N LEU A 100 -12.39 9.30 -6.07
CA LEU A 100 -13.84 9.34 -6.27
C LEU A 100 -14.45 10.73 -6.07
N ASN A 101 -13.69 11.67 -5.50
CA ASN A 101 -14.16 13.04 -5.26
C ASN A 101 -13.86 14.02 -6.40
N CYS A 102 -12.65 13.99 -6.97
CA CYS A 102 -12.22 14.98 -7.99
C CYS A 102 -11.82 14.38 -9.34
N GLY A 103 -11.79 13.05 -9.46
CA GLY A 103 -11.44 12.36 -10.70
C GLY A 103 -9.95 12.37 -11.05
N HIS A 104 -9.06 12.84 -10.16
CA HIS A 104 -7.62 12.68 -10.37
C HIS A 104 -7.24 11.20 -10.32
N VAL A 105 -6.39 10.77 -11.26
CA VAL A 105 -5.95 9.38 -11.39
C VAL A 105 -4.43 9.32 -11.32
N GLU A 106 -3.94 8.41 -10.49
CA GLU A 106 -2.52 8.10 -10.31
C GLU A 106 -2.25 6.67 -10.81
N ILE A 107 -1.07 6.43 -11.38
CA ILE A 107 -0.71 5.15 -11.99
C ILE A 107 0.58 4.66 -11.35
N TYR A 108 0.58 3.40 -10.90
CA TYR A 108 1.69 2.78 -10.19
C TYR A 108 2.16 1.50 -10.88
N ASP A 109 3.47 1.29 -10.86
CA ASP A 109 4.11 0.04 -11.30
C ASP A 109 4.21 -0.92 -10.11
N PRO A 110 3.43 -2.01 -10.08
CA PRO A 110 3.33 -2.90 -8.93
C PRO A 110 4.65 -3.64 -8.64
N ASP A 111 5.53 -3.84 -9.63
CA ASP A 111 6.83 -4.50 -9.42
C ASP A 111 7.80 -3.59 -8.68
N VAL A 112 7.77 -2.29 -9.00
CA VAL A 112 8.50 -1.26 -8.23
C VAL A 112 7.96 -1.19 -6.80
N LEU A 113 6.65 -1.35 -6.61
CA LEU A 113 6.05 -1.28 -5.28
C LEU A 113 6.42 -2.49 -4.42
N ARG A 114 6.49 -3.69 -5.00
CA ARG A 114 6.90 -4.93 -4.30
C ARG A 114 8.40 -5.05 -4.07
N GLY A 115 9.22 -4.50 -4.96
CA GLY A 115 10.68 -4.58 -4.90
C GLY A 115 11.35 -3.75 -3.80
N GLN A 116 10.58 -3.01 -2.99
CA GLN A 116 11.12 -2.28 -1.85
C GLN A 116 11.01 -3.12 -0.57
N PRO A 117 12.12 -3.35 0.17
CA PRO A 117 12.03 -3.95 1.49
C PRO A 117 11.06 -3.12 2.32
N SER A 118 10.10 -3.79 2.95
CA SER A 118 8.80 -3.33 3.46
C SER A 118 8.83 -2.11 4.42
N GLY A 119 10.02 -1.56 4.72
CA GLY A 119 10.22 -0.32 5.48
C GLY A 119 10.44 0.96 4.64
N LYS A 120 10.70 0.89 3.32
CA LYS A 120 10.93 2.10 2.48
C LYS A 120 9.72 2.57 1.67
N PHE A 121 8.74 1.69 1.50
CA PHE A 121 7.56 1.97 0.70
C PHE A 121 6.64 3.00 1.39
N SER A 122 6.55 2.96 2.74
CA SER A 122 5.91 4.02 3.53
C SER A 122 6.57 5.36 3.27
N THR A 123 7.91 5.43 3.30
CA THR A 123 8.66 6.69 3.14
C THR A 123 8.47 7.35 1.78
N ILE A 124 8.34 6.59 0.69
CA ILE A 124 8.13 7.14 -0.66
C ILE A 124 6.66 7.53 -0.87
N LEU A 125 5.71 6.75 -0.37
CA LEU A 125 4.30 7.14 -0.35
C LEU A 125 4.10 8.40 0.51
N ASP A 126 4.76 8.50 1.67
CA ASP A 126 4.71 9.67 2.55
C ASP A 126 5.33 10.93 1.88
N LEU A 127 6.29 10.76 0.97
CA LEU A 127 6.90 11.88 0.23
C LEU A 127 6.03 12.37 -0.96
N LEU A 128 5.25 11.47 -1.58
CA LEU A 128 4.37 11.79 -2.71
C LEU A 128 2.95 12.21 -2.26
N PHE A 129 2.49 11.74 -1.09
CA PHE A 129 1.14 11.99 -0.54
C PHE A 129 1.13 12.80 0.77
N GLY A 130 2.30 13.11 1.33
CA GLY A 130 2.49 13.92 2.53
C GLY A 130 2.44 15.42 2.26
N GLY A 131 1.23 15.90 1.97
CA GLY A 131 0.81 17.31 2.04
C GLY A 131 -0.66 17.38 2.39
#